data_AF-A0A5C4V8S1-F1
#
_entry.id   AF-A0A5C4V8S1-F1
#
_cell.length_a   1.000
_cell.length_b   1.000
_cell.length_c   1.000
_cell.angle_alpha   90.00
_cell.angle_beta   90.00
_cell.angle_gamma   90.00
#
_symmetry.space_group_name_H-M   'P 1'
#
loop_
_entity.id
_entity.type
_entity.pdbx_description
1 polymer ?
#
loop_
_entity_poly.entity_id
_entity_poly.type
_entity_poly.pdbx_seq_one_letter_code
_entity_poly.pdbx_strand_id
1 'polypeptide(L)'
;MGSVLGVRRDRARMTDPITCPECQGSKGELVGPLFLACRFCGGLGWVGGDNEPAEACSKPPPPEPTATNHRVWSDPVVSAAFPCRLCFGSRKVAHFDREAGTLVQVPCRCAGGEA
;
A
#
# COMPACT_ATOMS: atom_id res chain seq x y z
N MET A 1 37.58 -41.17 -2.03
CA MET A 1 38.30 -39.99 -2.56
C MET A 1 37.25 -39.05 -3.14
N GLY A 2 37.21 -37.83 -2.60
CA GLY A 2 36.02 -37.00 -2.44
C GLY A 2 35.47 -36.36 -3.71
N SER A 3 34.14 -36.20 -3.67
CA SER A 3 33.25 -35.76 -4.73
C SER A 3 33.51 -34.37 -5.26
N VAL A 4 33.21 -34.26 -6.56
CA VAL A 4 32.97 -33.07 -7.37
C VAL A 4 32.32 -31.94 -6.56
N LEU A 5 33.04 -30.83 -6.39
CA LEU A 5 32.49 -29.61 -5.80
C LEU A 5 31.40 -29.07 -6.74
N GLY A 6 30.15 -29.24 -6.32
CA GLY A 6 29.01 -28.58 -6.93
C GLY A 6 29.20 -27.07 -6.81
N VAL A 7 29.41 -26.41 -7.94
CA VAL A 7 29.30 -24.96 -8.07
C VAL A 7 27.87 -24.60 -7.70
N ARG A 8 27.67 -24.09 -6.48
CA ARG A 8 26.44 -23.40 -6.13
C ARG A 8 26.36 -22.20 -7.06
N ARG A 9 25.41 -22.22 -8.00
CA ARG A 9 24.99 -21.03 -8.73
C ARG A 9 24.37 -20.09 -7.71
N ASP A 10 25.20 -19.23 -7.12
CA ASP A 10 24.75 -18.05 -6.42
C ASP A 10 23.98 -17.19 -7.41
N ARG A 11 22.69 -17.08 -7.13
CA ARG A 11 21.76 -16.24 -7.85
C ARG A 11 22.11 -14.81 -7.46
N ALA A 12 23.04 -14.19 -8.17
CA ALA A 12 23.42 -12.80 -7.98
C ALA A 12 22.16 -11.90 -8.06
N ARG A 13 21.70 -11.39 -6.91
CA ARG A 13 20.86 -10.18 -6.83
C ARG A 13 21.85 -9.04 -6.60
N MET A 14 22.20 -8.35 -7.67
CA MET A 14 23.48 -7.66 -7.84
C MET A 14 23.40 -6.14 -7.64
N THR A 15 22.65 -5.65 -6.65
CA THR A 15 22.74 -4.24 -6.25
C THR A 15 22.46 -4.10 -4.77
N ASP A 16 23.53 -3.81 -4.03
CA ASP A 16 23.45 -3.41 -2.63
C ASP A 16 22.59 -2.13 -2.50
N PRO A 17 21.79 -1.99 -1.42
CA PRO A 17 21.06 -0.76 -1.16
C PRO A 17 21.98 0.46 -1.18
N ILE A 18 21.70 1.41 -2.07
CA ILE A 18 22.36 2.71 -2.09
C ILE A 18 21.47 3.75 -1.40
N THR A 19 22.09 4.76 -0.79
CA THR A 19 21.38 5.93 -0.26
C THR A 19 20.54 6.55 -1.38
N CYS A 20 19.27 6.87 -1.08
CA CYS A 20 18.36 7.44 -2.06
C CYS A 20 18.94 8.75 -2.62
N PRO A 21 19.16 8.90 -3.94
CA PRO A 21 19.80 10.08 -4.52
C PRO A 21 18.95 11.35 -4.40
N GLU A 22 17.62 11.20 -4.35
CA GLU A 22 16.69 12.33 -4.27
C GLU A 22 16.61 12.92 -2.86
N CYS A 23 16.42 12.07 -1.84
CA CYS A 23 16.28 12.53 -0.46
C CYS A 23 17.57 12.42 0.35
N GLN A 24 18.64 11.87 -0.20
CA GLN A 24 19.94 11.67 0.47
C GLN A 24 19.80 10.95 1.83
N GLY A 25 18.85 10.02 1.95
CA GLY A 25 18.58 9.29 3.18
C GLY A 25 17.65 9.97 4.18
N SER A 26 17.20 11.21 3.93
CA SER A 26 16.26 11.94 4.81
C SER A 26 14.85 11.36 4.84
N LYS A 27 14.51 10.45 3.92
CA LYS A 27 13.22 9.77 3.77
C LYS A 27 12.04 10.67 3.35
N GLY A 28 12.18 11.98 3.41
CA GLY A 28 11.09 12.91 3.08
C GLY A 28 11.34 14.28 3.68
N GLU A 29 10.31 15.12 3.61
CA GLU A 29 10.36 16.50 4.10
C GLU A 29 9.27 16.72 5.16
N LEU A 30 9.59 17.53 6.17
CA LEU A 30 8.63 18.04 7.14
C LEU A 30 8.08 19.38 6.66
N VAL A 31 6.77 19.45 6.45
CA VAL A 31 6.05 20.68 6.14
C VAL A 31 5.11 20.96 7.31
N GLY A 32 5.58 21.73 8.28
CA GLY A 32 4.89 21.92 9.56
C GLY A 32 4.74 20.57 10.30
N PRO A 33 3.51 20.15 10.69
CA PRO A 33 3.29 18.86 11.34
C PRO A 33 3.20 17.68 10.36
N LEU A 34 3.18 17.93 9.04
CA LEU A 34 3.02 16.88 8.04
C LEU A 34 4.38 16.36 7.57
N PHE A 35 4.53 15.03 7.58
CA PHE A 35 5.67 14.36 6.95
C PHE A 35 5.29 13.91 5.54
N LEU A 36 5.94 14.49 4.54
CA LEU A 36 5.77 14.13 3.14
C LEU A 36 6.90 13.18 2.74
N ALA A 37 6.57 11.90 2.60
CA ALA A 37 7.54 10.88 2.21
C ALA A 37 8.14 11.17 0.82
N CYS A 38 9.44 10.93 0.65
CA CYS A 38 10.12 11.06 -0.63
C CYS A 38 9.45 10.15 -1.67
N ARG A 39 8.98 10.74 -2.78
CA ARG A 39 8.25 10.01 -3.81
C ARG A 39 9.11 8.98 -4.56
N PHE A 40 10.43 9.21 -4.60
CA PHE A 40 11.34 8.33 -5.33
C PHE A 40 11.60 7.02 -4.59
N CYS A 41 11.95 7.08 -3.29
CA CYS A 41 12.19 5.89 -2.48
C CYS A 41 10.99 5.46 -1.62
N GLY A 42 9.83 6.11 -1.77
CA GLY A 42 8.62 5.82 -0.98
C GLY A 42 8.79 6.01 0.54
N GLY A 43 9.74 6.83 0.98
CA GLY A 43 10.04 7.03 2.40
C GLY A 43 11.07 6.08 3.01
N LEU A 44 11.73 5.23 2.21
CA LEU A 44 12.68 4.24 2.72
C LEU A 44 14.07 4.83 3.03
N GLY A 45 14.47 5.89 2.32
CA GLY A 45 15.79 6.53 2.43
C GLY A 45 16.90 5.84 1.61
N TRP A 46 16.59 4.74 0.94
CA TRP A 46 17.52 3.98 0.11
C TRP A 46 16.80 3.42 -1.13
N VAL A 47 17.55 3.01 -2.15
CA VAL A 47 17.06 2.28 -3.34
C VAL A 47 17.99 1.09 -3.62
N GLY A 48 17.42 -0.04 -4.05
CA GLY A 48 18.16 -1.30 -4.23
C GLY A 48 17.23 -2.52 -4.26
N GLY A 49 17.64 -3.60 -4.91
CA GLY A 49 16.83 -4.83 -5.03
C GLY A 49 15.41 -4.58 -5.55
N ASP A 50 14.40 -5.01 -4.78
CA ASP A 50 12.98 -4.86 -5.17
C ASP A 50 12.48 -3.39 -5.15
N ASN A 51 13.28 -2.44 -4.65
CA ASN A 51 12.99 -1.00 -4.62
C ASN A 51 13.79 -0.21 -5.68
N GLU A 52 14.34 -0.88 -6.70
CA GLU A 52 14.97 -0.18 -7.83
C GLU A 52 13.94 0.28 -8.86
N PRO A 53 13.99 1.56 -9.29
CA PRO A 53 13.11 2.07 -10.34
C PRO A 53 13.22 1.30 -11.67
N ALA A 54 14.39 0.75 -11.97
CA ALA A 54 14.63 -0.05 -13.17
C ALA A 54 13.90 -1.41 -13.11
N GLU A 55 13.80 -2.02 -11.93
CA GLU A 55 13.10 -3.28 -11.70
C GLU A 55 11.58 -3.10 -11.67
N ALA A 56 11.08 -1.88 -11.40
CA ALA A 56 9.66 -1.55 -11.35
C ALA A 56 8.93 -1.76 -12.69
N CYS A 57 9.63 -1.68 -13.83
CA CYS A 57 9.05 -1.92 -15.15
C CYS A 57 8.68 -3.39 -15.41
N SER A 58 9.18 -4.33 -14.60
CA SER A 58 9.00 -5.77 -14.82
C SER A 58 7.83 -6.38 -14.05
N LYS A 59 7.32 -5.71 -13.02
CA LYS A 59 6.22 -6.19 -12.18
C LYS A 59 5.01 -5.29 -12.38
N PRO A 60 3.82 -5.83 -12.74
CA PRO A 60 2.61 -5.03 -12.69
C PRO A 60 2.46 -4.46 -11.28
N PRO A 61 2.03 -3.18 -11.14
CA PRO A 61 1.82 -2.58 -9.83
C PRO A 61 0.86 -3.45 -9.03
N PRO A 62 1.04 -3.56 -7.70
CA PRO A 62 0.07 -4.25 -6.87
C PRO A 62 -1.31 -3.63 -7.11
N PRO A 63 -2.39 -4.43 -7.10
CA PRO A 63 -3.73 -3.90 -7.27
C PRO A 63 -3.98 -2.82 -6.22
N GLU A 64 -4.60 -1.72 -6.65
CA GLU A 64 -4.96 -0.65 -5.72
C GLU A 64 -5.83 -1.23 -4.60
N PRO A 65 -5.59 -0.85 -3.34
CA PRO A 65 -6.42 -1.32 -2.25
C PRO A 65 -7.84 -0.79 -2.44
N THR A 66 -8.83 -1.65 -2.17
CA THR A 66 -10.21 -1.19 -2.07
C THR A 66 -10.33 -0.13 -0.98
N ALA A 67 -11.33 0.75 -1.08
CA ALA A 67 -11.58 1.79 -0.08
C ALA A 67 -11.61 1.20 1.35
N THR A 68 -12.17 0.01 1.56
CA THR A 68 -12.26 -0.68 2.85
C THR A 68 -10.92 -1.22 3.38
N ASN A 69 -9.99 -1.56 2.48
CA ASN A 69 -8.68 -2.13 2.80
C ASN A 69 -7.54 -1.10 2.75
N HIS A 70 -7.86 0.17 2.52
CA HIS A 70 -6.87 1.23 2.42
C HIS A 70 -6.15 1.46 3.77
N ARG A 71 -4.83 1.70 3.75
CA ARG A 71 -4.02 1.89 4.98
C ARG A 71 -4.41 3.12 5.81
N VAL A 72 -5.18 4.04 5.23
CA VAL A 72 -5.73 5.22 5.92
C VAL A 72 -6.54 4.84 7.16
N TRP A 73 -7.09 3.61 7.19
CA TRP A 73 -7.82 3.11 8.36
C TRP A 73 -6.95 2.75 9.56
N SER A 74 -5.63 2.67 9.39
CA SER A 74 -4.69 2.51 10.51
C SER A 74 -4.40 3.85 11.20
N ASP A 75 -4.83 4.98 10.62
CA ASP A 75 -4.70 6.28 11.25
C ASP A 75 -5.74 6.42 12.40
N PRO A 76 -5.32 6.82 13.61
CA PRO A 76 -6.21 6.90 14.77
C PRO A 76 -7.27 8.01 14.64
N VAL A 77 -6.96 9.11 13.95
CA VAL A 77 -7.91 10.22 13.74
C VAL A 77 -8.98 9.81 12.73
N VAL A 78 -8.57 9.18 11.62
CA VAL A 78 -9.50 8.72 10.58
C VAL A 78 -10.41 7.61 11.10
N SER A 79 -9.84 6.63 11.79
CA SER A 79 -10.62 5.50 12.34
C SER A 79 -11.62 5.95 13.42
N ALA A 80 -11.30 6.98 14.20
CA ALA A 80 -12.23 7.57 15.16
C ALA A 80 -13.35 8.38 14.48
N ALA A 81 -13.04 9.14 13.43
CA ALA A 81 -14.02 9.97 12.72
C ALA A 81 -15.06 9.16 11.93
N PHE A 82 -14.66 7.99 11.41
CA PHE A 82 -15.50 7.15 10.57
C PHE A 82 -15.58 5.72 11.12
N PRO A 83 -16.50 5.44 12.06
CA PRO A 83 -16.55 4.17 12.79
C PRO A 83 -16.91 2.97 11.91
N CYS A 84 -17.50 3.21 10.73
CA CYS A 84 -17.75 2.16 9.73
C CYS A 84 -17.00 2.48 8.43
N ARG A 85 -16.08 1.60 8.05
CA ARG A 85 -15.26 1.72 6.83
C ARG A 85 -16.03 1.60 5.51
N LEU A 86 -17.28 1.12 5.58
CA LEU A 86 -18.14 0.92 4.40
C LEU A 86 -19.04 2.12 4.14
N CYS A 87 -19.74 2.60 5.18
CA CYS A 87 -20.71 3.68 5.02
C CYS A 87 -20.19 5.05 5.45
N PHE A 88 -19.01 5.14 6.05
CA PHE A 88 -18.44 6.40 6.53
C PHE A 88 -19.40 7.18 7.47
N GLY A 89 -20.19 6.46 8.26
CA GLY A 89 -21.19 7.04 9.17
C GLY A 89 -22.57 7.34 8.55
N SER A 90 -22.72 7.22 7.22
CA SER A 90 -24.00 7.48 6.54
C SER A 90 -25.08 6.42 6.80
N ARG A 91 -24.69 5.25 7.35
CA ARG A 91 -25.55 4.08 7.58
C ARG A 91 -26.21 3.50 6.31
N LYS A 92 -25.81 3.96 5.12
CA LYS A 92 -26.27 3.46 3.81
C LYS A 92 -25.07 3.20 2.91
N VAL A 93 -25.22 2.32 1.93
CA VAL A 93 -24.22 2.05 0.90
C VAL A 93 -24.91 1.94 -0.46
N ALA A 94 -24.21 2.35 -1.51
CA ALA A 94 -24.63 2.06 -2.87
C ALA A 94 -24.34 0.58 -3.17
N HIS A 95 -25.37 -0.14 -3.58
CA HIS A 95 -25.30 -1.52 -4.06
C HIS A 95 -25.69 -1.55 -5.53
N PHE A 96 -24.95 -2.30 -6.34
CA PHE A 96 -25.30 -2.52 -7.73
C PHE A 96 -26.20 -3.76 -7.82
N ASP A 97 -27.48 -3.52 -8.11
CA ASP A 97 -28.43 -4.57 -8.45
C ASP A 97 -28.10 -5.09 -9.86
N ARG A 98 -27.65 -6.34 -9.94
CA ARG A 98 -27.23 -6.96 -11.20
C ARG A 98 -28.40 -7.36 -12.10
N GLU A 99 -29.57 -7.64 -11.53
CA GLU A 99 -30.75 -8.03 -12.31
C GLU A 99 -31.39 -6.80 -12.94
N ALA A 100 -31.51 -5.71 -12.17
CA ALA A 100 -32.04 -4.45 -12.66
C ALA A 100 -30.98 -3.58 -13.37
N GLY A 101 -29.70 -3.93 -13.28
CA GLY A 101 -28.59 -3.20 -13.89
C GLY A 101 -28.43 -1.77 -13.36
N THR A 102 -28.75 -1.53 -12.08
CA THR A 102 -28.85 -0.18 -11.50
C THR A 102 -28.19 -0.06 -10.12
N LEU A 103 -27.87 1.16 -9.72
CA LEU A 103 -27.36 1.48 -8.39
C LEU A 103 -28.51 1.84 -7.46
N VAL A 104 -28.63 1.10 -6.35
CA VAL A 104 -29.63 1.33 -5.29
C VAL A 104 -28.94 1.65 -3.97
N GLN A 105 -29.59 2.44 -3.12
CA GLN A 105 -29.12 2.70 -1.75
C GLN A 105 -29.73 1.68 -0.81
N VAL A 106 -28.88 0.91 -0.13
CA VAL A 106 -29.31 -0.10 0.86
C VAL A 106 -28.73 0.23 2.24
N PRO A 107 -29.36 -0.22 3.35
CA PRO A 107 -28.79 -0.08 4.67
C PRO A 107 -27.39 -0.70 4.75
N CYS A 108 -26.46 -0.01 5.41
CA CYS A 108 -25.16 -0.59 5.72
C CYS A 108 -25.32 -1.67 6.80
N ARG A 109 -24.46 -2.69 6.81
CA ARG A 109 -24.48 -3.76 7.82
C ARG A 109 -24.41 -3.22 9.26
N CYS A 110 -23.60 -2.18 9.49
CA CYS A 110 -23.51 -1.55 10.81
C CYS A 110 -24.79 -0.83 11.25
N ALA A 111 -25.76 -0.62 10.35
CA ALA A 111 -27.03 0.02 10.68
C ALA A 111 -27.99 -0.94 11.40
N GLY A 112 -27.77 -2.26 11.33
CA GLY A 112 -28.64 -3.31 11.87
C GLY A 112 -28.37 -3.71 13.32
N GLY A 113 -27.32 -3.20 13.96
CA GLY A 113 -27.11 -3.41 15.41
C GLY A 113 -26.38 -4.69 15.83
N GLU A 114 -25.55 -5.28 14.97
CA GLU A 114 -24.49 -6.19 15.42
C GLU A 114 -23.17 -5.78 14.76
N ALA A 115 -22.22 -5.40 15.61
CA ALA A 115 -20.84 -5.06 15.29
C ALA A 115 -19.98 -6.33 15.30
#